data_AF-A0A5C7W5S1-F1
#
_entry.id   AF-A0A5C7W5S1-F1
#
_cell.length_a   1.000
_cell.length_b   1.000
_cell.length_c   1.000
_cell.angle_alpha   90.00
_cell.angle_beta   90.00
_cell.angle_gamma   90.00
#
_symmetry.space_group_name_H-M   'P 1'
#
loop_
_entity.id
_entity.type
_entity.pdbx_description
1 polymer ?
#
loop_
_entity_poly.entity_id
_entity_poly.type
_entity_poly.pdbx_seq_one_letter_code
_entity_poly.pdbx_strand_id
1 'polypeptide(L)'
;MLAKTGLIGMIGKSERGPVAIEAIKKHQAVYLMAVGGSAYLVSKAIKASKVLAFEDLGMEAIYEFTVKDMPVTVAVDSAGESVHKTGPREWQSRIGKIPVVVA
;
A
#
# COMPACT_ATOMS: atom_id res chain seq x y z
N MET A 1 -12.78 -9.17 -14.16
CA MET A 1 -12.58 -10.36 -13.31
C MET A 1 -12.19 -9.99 -11.88
N LEU A 2 -11.17 -9.14 -11.64
CA LEU A 2 -10.75 -8.72 -10.28
C LEU A 2 -11.89 -8.19 -9.38
N ALA A 3 -12.83 -7.41 -9.91
CA ALA A 3 -13.98 -6.91 -9.15
C ALA A 3 -14.92 -8.01 -8.60
N LYS A 4 -14.80 -9.27 -9.05
CA LYS A 4 -15.64 -10.40 -8.64
C LYS A 4 -14.95 -11.32 -7.63
N THR A 5 -13.72 -11.03 -7.23
CA THR A 5 -12.93 -11.92 -6.35
C THR A 5 -13.22 -11.70 -4.86
N GLY A 6 -13.98 -10.65 -4.50
CA GLY A 6 -14.13 -10.23 -3.11
C GLY A 6 -12.88 -9.55 -2.53
N LEU A 7 -11.95 -9.09 -3.39
CA LEU A 7 -10.77 -8.35 -2.95
C LEU A 7 -11.16 -7.04 -2.27
N ILE A 8 -10.95 -6.96 -0.96
CA ILE A 8 -11.25 -5.76 -0.15
C ILE A 8 -10.05 -4.84 0.02
N GLY A 9 -8.83 -5.30 -0.27
CA GLY A 9 -7.64 -4.50 -0.07
C GLY A 9 -6.38 -5.10 -0.68
N MET A 10 -5.36 -4.27 -0.81
CA MET A 10 -4.07 -4.64 -1.38
C MET A 10 -2.95 -4.04 -0.52
N ILE A 11 -1.85 -4.77 -0.35
CA ILE A 11 -0.61 -4.24 0.24
C ILE A 11 0.45 -4.15 -0.87
N GLY A 12 1.13 -3.02 -0.97
CA GLY A 12 2.21 -2.83 -1.94
C GLY A 12 3.20 -1.75 -1.51
N LYS A 13 3.90 -1.18 -2.49
CA LYS A 13 4.82 -0.05 -2.32
C LYS A 13 4.53 1.02 -3.37
N SER A 14 4.90 2.26 -3.06
CA SER A 14 4.73 3.42 -3.94
C SER A 14 3.27 3.79 -4.22
N GLU A 15 3.09 4.88 -4.97
CA GLU A 15 1.80 5.42 -5.37
C GLU A 15 1.04 4.54 -6.36
N ARG A 16 -0.27 4.76 -6.43
CA ARG A 16 -1.13 4.19 -7.46
C ARG A 16 -1.49 5.27 -8.49
N GLY A 17 -1.51 4.87 -9.76
CA GLY A 17 -2.00 5.71 -10.84
C GLY A 17 -3.51 5.98 -10.75
N PRO A 18 -4.03 6.95 -11.52
CA PRO A 18 -5.43 7.39 -11.43
C PRO A 18 -6.43 6.26 -11.71
N VAL A 19 -6.15 5.39 -12.69
CA VAL A 19 -7.02 4.25 -13.03
C VAL A 19 -7.20 3.31 -11.83
N ALA A 20 -6.12 3.05 -11.08
CA ALA A 20 -6.18 2.18 -9.92
C ALA A 20 -6.91 2.86 -8.74
N ILE A 21 -6.71 4.16 -8.54
CA ILE A 21 -7.44 4.93 -7.51
C ILE A 21 -8.95 4.91 -7.78
N GLU A 22 -9.37 5.15 -9.03
CA GLU A 22 -10.79 5.09 -9.41
C GLU A 22 -11.38 3.69 -9.22
N ALA A 23 -10.61 2.64 -9.52
CA ALA A 23 -11.04 1.27 -9.26
C ALA A 23 -11.20 1.00 -7.75
N ILE A 24 -10.26 1.44 -6.92
CA ILE A 24 -10.33 1.32 -5.45
C ILE A 24 -11.62 1.97 -4.93
N LYS A 25 -11.87 3.22 -5.34
CA LYS A 25 -13.09 3.96 -4.97
C LYS A 25 -14.36 3.25 -5.43
N LYS A 26 -14.43 2.87 -6.70
CA LYS A 26 -15.60 2.19 -7.31
C LYS A 26 -15.95 0.89 -6.57
N HIS A 27 -14.94 0.17 -6.12
CA HIS A 27 -15.10 -1.14 -5.47
C HIS A 27 -15.05 -1.08 -3.94
N GLN A 28 -14.98 0.12 -3.35
CA GLN A 28 -14.87 0.32 -1.90
C GLN A 28 -13.75 -0.51 -1.26
N ALA A 29 -12.63 -0.65 -1.98
CA ALA A 29 -11.44 -1.34 -1.50
C ALA A 29 -10.46 -0.36 -0.82
N VAL A 30 -9.34 -0.85 -0.31
CA VAL A 30 -8.24 -0.02 0.20
C VAL A 30 -6.90 -0.39 -0.42
N TYR A 31 -5.98 0.56 -0.50
CA TYR A 31 -4.57 0.29 -0.79
C TYR A 31 -3.70 0.69 0.38
N LEU A 32 -2.98 -0.29 0.89
CA LEU A 32 -2.06 -0.18 2.00
C LEU A 32 -0.63 -0.20 1.46
N MET A 33 0.22 0.66 2.00
CA MET A 33 1.63 0.71 1.65
C MET A 33 2.47 0.18 2.79
N ALA A 34 3.32 -0.79 2.48
CA ALA A 34 4.40 -1.23 3.36
C ALA A 34 5.65 -0.38 3.10
N VAL A 35 6.52 -0.27 4.10
CA VAL A 35 7.80 0.44 3.96
C VAL A 35 8.73 -0.34 3.04
N GLY A 36 9.14 0.28 1.94
CA GLY A 36 10.08 -0.32 0.98
C GLY A 36 11.50 -0.40 1.56
N GLY A 37 12.24 -1.46 1.22
CA GLY A 37 13.62 -1.67 1.68
C GLY A 37 13.75 -2.31 3.06
N SER A 38 12.69 -2.39 3.85
CA SER A 38 12.69 -3.00 5.19
C SER A 38 12.11 -4.42 5.20
N ALA A 39 12.31 -5.20 4.14
CA ALA A 39 11.68 -6.51 3.97
C ALA A 39 11.96 -7.49 5.14
N TYR A 40 13.17 -7.46 5.71
CA TYR A 40 13.51 -8.27 6.88
C TYR A 40 12.68 -7.91 8.13
N LEU A 41 12.38 -6.63 8.35
CA LEU A 41 11.58 -6.19 9.48
C LEU A 41 10.10 -6.51 9.24
N VAL A 42 9.62 -6.28 8.01
CA VAL A 42 8.26 -6.60 7.60
C VAL A 42 7.99 -8.11 7.71
N SER A 43 8.97 -8.96 7.36
CA SER A 43 8.80 -10.41 7.45
C SER A 43 8.63 -10.93 8.87
N LYS A 44 9.02 -10.16 9.91
CA LYS A 44 8.74 -10.50 11.32
C LYS A 44 7.24 -10.54 11.64
N ALA A 45 6.42 -9.84 10.85
CA ALA A 45 4.97 -9.91 10.97
C ALA A 45 4.37 -11.20 10.39
N ILE A 46 5.09 -11.90 9.51
CA ILE A 46 4.66 -13.17 8.92
C ILE A 46 4.87 -14.30 9.94
N LYS A 47 3.80 -15.03 10.27
CA LYS A 47 3.80 -16.12 11.25
C LYS A 47 3.73 -17.49 10.61
N ALA A 48 3.17 -17.58 9.40
CA ALA A 48 3.17 -18.79 8.58
C ALA A 48 3.05 -18.41 7.10
N SER A 49 3.57 -19.27 6.24
CA SER A 49 3.47 -19.16 4.78
C SER A 49 3.20 -20.52 4.15
N LYS A 50 2.28 -20.59 3.20
CA LYS A 50 1.95 -21.81 2.45
C LYS A 50 1.79 -21.49 0.96
N VAL A 51 2.41 -22.27 0.09
CA VAL A 51 2.16 -22.20 -1.36
C VAL A 51 0.76 -22.73 -1.64
N LEU A 52 -0.06 -21.96 -2.35
CA LEU A 52 -1.43 -22.34 -2.75
C LEU A 52 -1.54 -22.71 -4.22
N ALA A 53 -0.78 -22.06 -5.11
CA ALA A 53 -0.84 -22.31 -6.54
C ALA A 53 0.44 -21.85 -7.26
N PHE A 54 0.70 -22.48 -8.41
CA PHE A 54 1.81 -22.14 -9.32
C PHE A 54 3.19 -22.22 -8.65
N GLU A 55 3.46 -23.31 -7.95
CA GLU A 55 4.71 -23.55 -7.22
C GLU A 55 5.96 -23.43 -8.13
N ASP A 56 5.81 -23.79 -9.39
CA ASP A 56 6.83 -23.69 -10.43
C ASP A 56 7.31 -22.25 -10.70
N LEU A 57 6.51 -21.24 -10.34
CA LEU A 57 6.89 -19.82 -10.42
C LEU A 57 7.79 -19.35 -9.27
N GLY A 58 8.12 -20.23 -8.33
CA GLY A 58 9.05 -19.95 -7.22
C GLY A 58 8.57 -18.78 -6.37
N MET A 59 9.35 -17.69 -6.34
CA MET A 59 9.03 -16.50 -5.53
C MET A 59 7.78 -15.75 -6.00
N GLU A 60 7.30 -16.00 -7.21
CA GLU A 60 6.07 -15.42 -7.77
C GLU A 60 4.82 -16.30 -7.62
N ALA A 61 4.97 -17.47 -6.99
CA ALA A 61 3.84 -18.35 -6.68
C ALA A 61 2.78 -17.62 -5.80
N ILE A 62 1.56 -18.15 -5.77
CA ILE A 62 0.52 -17.61 -4.87
C ILE A 62 0.73 -18.21 -3.48
N TYR A 63 0.94 -17.35 -2.50
CA TYR A 63 1.13 -17.74 -1.10
C TYR A 63 -0.05 -17.29 -0.23
N GLU A 64 -0.44 -18.17 0.69
CA GLU A 64 -1.22 -17.81 1.86
C GLU A 64 -0.28 -17.46 3.00
N PHE A 65 -0.47 -16.29 3.60
CA PHE A 65 0.30 -15.84 4.76
C PHE A 65 -0.61 -15.63 5.96
N THR A 66 -0.19 -16.14 7.12
CA THR A 66 -0.72 -15.69 8.41
C THR A 66 0.14 -14.53 8.88
N VAL A 67 -0.46 -13.36 9.13
CA VAL A 67 0.25 -12.16 9.58
C VAL A 67 -0.27 -11.68 10.93
N LYS A 68 0.61 -11.08 11.73
CA LYS A 68 0.27 -10.40 12.98
C LYS A 68 1.07 -9.11 13.07
N ASP A 69 0.39 -8.00 13.40
CA ASP A 69 1.01 -6.67 13.56
C ASP A 69 1.80 -6.22 12.31
N MET A 70 1.23 -6.45 11.12
CA MET A 70 1.85 -6.08 9.84
C MET A 70 1.95 -4.55 9.72
N PRO A 71 3.16 -3.98 9.61
CA PRO A 71 3.34 -2.53 9.59
C PRO A 71 3.01 -1.96 8.21
N VAL A 72 1.80 -1.42 8.06
CA VAL A 72 1.32 -0.80 6.82
C VAL A 72 0.58 0.51 7.11
N THR A 73 0.54 1.38 6.12
CA THR A 73 -0.18 2.67 6.18
C THR A 73 -1.24 2.71 5.08
N VAL A 74 -2.40 3.31 5.34
CA VAL A 74 -3.41 3.58 4.30
C VAL A 74 -2.83 4.59 3.30
N ALA A 75 -2.58 4.13 2.08
CA ALA A 75 -2.05 4.97 1.00
C ALA A 75 -3.15 5.48 0.07
N VAL A 76 -4.20 4.68 -0.15
CA VAL A 76 -5.46 5.11 -0.78
C VAL A 76 -6.63 4.54 0.02
N ASP A 77 -7.54 5.39 0.46
CA ASP A 77 -8.75 4.98 1.19
C ASP A 77 -9.89 4.53 0.26
N SER A 78 -11.01 4.09 0.83
CA SER A 78 -12.18 3.63 0.07
C SER A 78 -12.93 4.76 -0.66
N ALA A 79 -12.66 6.02 -0.34
CA ALA A 79 -13.19 7.17 -1.06
C ALA A 79 -12.30 7.57 -2.26
N GLY A 80 -11.12 6.95 -2.40
CA GLY A 80 -10.13 7.26 -3.43
C GLY A 80 -9.19 8.40 -3.06
N GLU A 81 -9.17 8.84 -1.81
CA GLU A 81 -8.21 9.83 -1.34
C GLU A 81 -6.82 9.20 -1.21
N SER A 82 -5.78 9.90 -1.67
CA SER A 82 -4.42 9.36 -1.75
C SER A 82 -3.44 10.19 -0.95
N VAL A 83 -2.69 9.54 -0.05
CA VAL A 83 -1.65 10.20 0.76
C VAL A 83 -0.54 10.80 -0.10
N HIS A 84 -0.29 10.22 -1.29
CA HIS A 84 0.69 10.73 -2.24
C HIS A 84 0.24 12.02 -2.93
N LYS A 85 -1.02 12.42 -2.78
CA LYS A 85 -1.56 13.71 -3.20
C LYS A 85 -1.74 14.66 -2.01
N THR A 86 -2.35 14.18 -0.93
CA THR A 86 -2.65 15.03 0.24
C THR A 86 -1.42 15.39 1.04
N GLY A 87 -0.50 14.44 1.25
CA GLY A 87 0.72 14.63 2.01
C GLY A 87 1.59 15.75 1.44
N PRO A 88 2.04 15.67 0.17
CA PRO A 88 2.82 16.74 -0.45
C PRO A 88 2.12 18.10 -0.40
N ARG A 89 0.80 18.14 -0.66
CA ARG A 89 0.01 19.38 -0.60
C ARG A 89 -0.01 20.00 0.80
N GLU A 90 -0.22 19.19 1.84
CA GLU A 90 -0.24 19.66 3.22
C GLU A 90 1.14 20.20 3.62
N TRP A 91 2.20 19.42 3.37
CA TRP A 91 3.55 19.80 3.75
C TRP A 91 4.06 21.01 2.96
N GLN A 92 3.72 21.14 1.68
CA GLN A 92 4.07 22.33 0.90
C GLN A 92 3.48 23.61 1.52
N SER A 93 2.21 23.56 1.96
CA SER A 93 1.54 24.69 2.63
C SER A 93 2.18 25.04 3.97
N ARG A 94 2.66 24.03 4.71
CA ARG A 94 3.30 24.20 6.02
C ARG A 94 4.73 24.72 5.88
N ILE A 95 5.53 24.09 5.02
CA ILE A 95 6.94 24.41 4.81
C ILE A 95 7.10 25.77 4.14
N GLY A 96 6.22 26.15 3.20
CA GLY A 96 6.27 27.45 2.54
C GLY A 96 6.10 28.66 3.47
N LYS A 97 5.66 28.44 4.73
CA LYS A 97 5.54 29.48 5.76
C LYS A 97 6.80 29.62 6.62
N ILE A 98 7.75 28.69 6.52
CA ILE A 98 8.99 28.71 7.30
C ILE A 98 9.90 29.79 6.70
N PRO A 99 10.29 30.84 7.47
CA PRO A 99 11.21 31.85 6.96
C PRO A 99 12.54 31.23 6.56
N VAL A 100 12.97 31.48 5.32
CA VAL A 100 14.31 31.08 4.86
C VAL A 100 15.28 32.16 5.33
N VAL A 101 16.06 31.85 6.36
CA VAL A 101 17.18 32.71 6.77
C VAL A 101 18.32 32.42 5.79
N VAL A 102 18.61 33.38 4.92
CA VAL A 102 19.79 33.33 4.06
C VAL A 102 20.99 33.73 4.93
N ALA A 103 21.99 32.84 4.99
CA ALA A 103 23.26 33.10 5.67
C ALA A 103 24.11 34.13 4.92
#